data_AF-A0A0F9CAA4-F1
#
_entry.id   AF-A0A0F9CAA4-F1
#
_cell.length_a   1.000
_cell.length_b   1.000
_cell.length_c   1.000
_cell.angle_alpha   90.00
_cell.angle_beta   90.00
_cell.angle_gamma   90.00
#
_symmetry.space_group_name_H-M   'P 1'
#
loop_
_entity.id
_entity.type
_entity.pdbx_description
1 polymer ?
#
loop_
_entity_poly.entity_id
_entity_poly.type
_entity_poly.pdbx_seq_one_letter_code
_entity_poly.pdbx_strand_id
1 'polypeptide(L)' 'LNGGLLTQIQFNKDTKVAEIKKTIEKAAELTTSFKPIKPVPICGNCGMKDEKLVEKCPNCKSPFII' A
#
# COMPACT_ATOMS: atom_id res chain seq x y z
N LEU A 1 9.67 25.44 3.91
CA LEU A 1 9.46 24.40 2.87
C LEU A 1 8.19 24.76 2.11
N ASN A 2 8.33 25.21 0.86
CA ASN A 2 7.24 25.76 0.03
C ASN A 2 6.70 24.69 -0.93
N GLY A 3 5.83 23.80 -0.45
CA GLY A 3 4.89 23.01 -1.27
C GLY A 3 5.42 21.94 -2.24
N GLY A 4 6.74 21.82 -2.45
CA GLY A 4 7.30 20.96 -3.50
C GLY A 4 7.91 19.62 -3.07
N LEU A 5 8.05 19.35 -1.76
CA LEU A 5 8.72 18.13 -1.28
C LEU A 5 7.69 17.07 -0.87
N LEU A 6 7.24 16.26 -1.83
CA LEU A 6 6.33 15.15 -1.59
C LEU A 6 7.11 13.94 -1.08
N THR A 7 7.32 13.88 0.23
CA THR A 7 8.03 12.77 0.88
C THR A 7 7.23 11.49 0.74
N GLN A 8 7.81 10.46 0.13
CA GLN A 8 7.15 9.16 -0.03
C GLN A 8 7.50 8.25 1.15
N ILE A 9 6.47 7.67 1.77
CA ILE A 9 6.63 6.69 2.85
C ILE A 9 6.24 5.32 2.28
N GLN A 10 7.25 4.48 2.05
CA GLN A 10 7.06 3.14 1.51
C GLN A 10 6.77 2.15 2.64
N PHE A 11 5.66 1.44 2.54
CA PHE A 11 5.29 0.35 3.44
C PHE A 11 5.46 -1.00 2.75
N ASN A 12 5.92 -1.98 3.51
CA ASN A 12 6.00 -3.36 3.02
C ASN A 12 4.58 -3.96 2.96
N LYS A 13 4.43 -5.03 2.16
CA LYS A 13 3.15 -5.76 2.05
C LYS A 13 2.65 -6.24 3.42
N ASP A 14 3.58 -6.69 4.26
CA ASP A 14 3.31 -7.26 5.58
C ASP A 14 3.16 -6.22 6.70
N THR A 15 3.30 -4.92 6.40
CA THR A 15 3.17 -3.88 7.42
C THR A 15 1.75 -3.87 7.97
N LYS A 16 1.66 -3.99 9.29
CA LYS A 16 0.39 -4.01 10.02
C LYS A 16 -0.26 -2.64 10.03
N VAL A 17 -1.59 -2.61 10.03
CA VAL A 17 -2.37 -1.36 10.08
C VAL A 17 -1.96 -0.45 11.25
N ALA A 18 -1.66 -1.03 12.42
CA ALA A 18 -1.22 -0.27 13.59
C ALA A 18 0.11 0.47 13.36
N GLU A 19 1.07 -0.16 12.68
CA GLU A 19 2.36 0.43 12.36
C GLU A 19 2.24 1.52 11.29
N ILE A 20 1.37 1.32 10.30
CA ILE A 20 1.06 2.32 9.28
C ILE A 20 0.51 3.59 9.95
N LYS A 21 -0.49 3.44 10.84
CA LYS A 21 -1.08 4.57 11.59
C LYS A 21 -0.02 5.32 12.41
N LYS A 22 0.77 4.60 13.19
CA LYS A 22 1.83 5.19 14.02
C LYS A 22 2.87 5.93 13.19
N THR A 23 3.20 5.42 11.99
CA THR A 23 4.14 6.07 11.07
C THR A 23 3.55 7.34 10.47
N ILE A 24 2.27 7.33 10.10
CA ILE A 24 1.56 8.51 9.57
C ILE A 24 1.49 9.61 10.63
N GLU A 25 1.17 9.28 11.88
CA GLU A 25 1.13 10.24 12.99
C GLU A 25 2.48 10.93 13.18
N LYS A 26 3.57 10.14 13.23
CA LYS A 26 4.94 10.68 13.32
C LYS A 26 5.33 11.52 12.10
N ALA A 27 4.94 11.11 10.90
CA ALA A 27 5.24 11.86 9.70
C ALA A 27 4.54 13.22 9.68
N ALA A 28 3.31 13.29 10.19
CA ALA A 28 2.55 14.52 10.30
C ALA A 28 3.17 15.54 11.28
N GLU A 29 3.89 15.08 12.30
CA GLU A 29 4.67 15.96 13.20
C GLU A 29 5.89 16.56 12.49
N LEU A 30 6.45 15.88 11.48
CA LEU A 30 7.69 16.26 10.80
C LEU A 30 7.46 17.07 9.53
N THR A 31 6.41 16.76 8.77
CA THR A 31 6.11 17.39 7.48
C THR A 31 4.61 17.52 7.25
N THR A 32 4.23 18.63 6.62
CA THR A 32 2.84 18.94 6.27
C THR A 32 2.33 18.19 5.05
N SER A 33 3.23 17.55 4.28
CA SER A 33 2.88 16.77 3.10
C SER A 33 3.75 15.53 2.96
N PHE A 34 3.10 14.40 2.71
CA PHE A 34 3.72 13.12 2.42
C PHE A 34 2.73 12.21 1.69
N LYS A 35 3.27 11.19 0.99
CA LYS A 35 2.49 10.19 0.26
C LYS A 35 2.83 8.79 0.78
N PRO A 36 1.93 8.15 1.56
CA PRO A 36 2.10 6.76 1.93
C PRO A 36 1.84 5.85 0.72
N ILE A 37 2.69 4.84 0.53
CA ILE A 37 2.60 3.88 -0.56
C ILE A 37 2.69 2.48 0.05
N LYS A 38 1.69 1.62 -0.22
CA LYS A 38 1.69 0.20 0.15
C LYS A 38 1.37 -0.64 -1.09
N PRO A 39 2.29 -1.50 -1.57
CA PRO A 39 2.01 -2.44 -2.63
C PRO A 39 0.96 -3.45 -2.17
N VAL A 40 -0.02 -3.71 -3.03
CA VAL A 40 -1.14 -4.62 -2.75
C VAL A 40 -1.43 -5.41 -4.01
N PRO A 41 -1.39 -6.75 -3.95
CA PRO A 41 -1.62 -7.54 -5.14
C PRO A 41 -3.10 -7.45 -5.56
N ILE A 42 -3.31 -7.46 -6.88
CA ILE A 42 -4.60 -7.35 -7.53
C ILE A 42 -4.70 -8.44 -8.60
N CYS A 43 -5.86 -9.09 -8.71
CA CYS A 43 -6.14 -9.96 -9.84
C CYS A 43 -6.41 -9.11 -11.08
N GLY A 44 -5.53 -9.18 -12.08
CA GLY A 44 -5.68 -8.43 -13.33
C GLY A 44 -6.87 -8.88 -14.19
N ASN A 45 -7.47 -10.03 -13.90
CA ASN A 45 -8.63 -10.54 -14.63
C ASN A 45 -9.98 -10.10 -14.03
N CYS A 46 -10.13 -10.13 -12.70
CA CYS A 46 -11.42 -9.82 -12.05
C CYS A 46 -11.38 -8.60 -11.12
N GLY A 47 -10.23 -7.94 -10.97
CA GLY A 47 -10.07 -6.75 -10.14
C GLY A 47 -10.07 -7.00 -8.63
N MET A 48 -10.10 -8.27 -8.19
CA MET A 48 -10.03 -8.61 -6.76
C MET A 48 -8.72 -8.06 -6.18
N LYS A 49 -8.82 -7.33 -5.06
CA LYS A 49 -7.69 -6.75 -4.34
C LYS A 49 -7.66 -7.36 -2.95
N ASP A 50 -6.68 -8.19 -2.70
CA ASP A 50 -6.51 -8.89 -1.43
C ASP A 50 -5.03 -9.18 -1.23
N GLU A 51 -4.54 -8.98 0.00
CA GLU A 51 -3.15 -9.27 0.36
C GLU A 51 -2.81 -10.76 0.20
N LYS A 52 -3.82 -11.64 0.19
CA LYS A 52 -3.67 -13.09 0.00
C LYS A 52 -3.63 -13.54 -1.47
N LEU A 53 -3.58 -12.62 -2.43
CA LEU A 53 -3.37 -12.98 -3.83
C LEU A 53 -1.91 -13.37 -4.04
N VAL A 54 -1.64 -14.69 -4.04
CA VAL A 54 -0.29 -15.24 -4.19
C VAL A 54 -0.06 -15.75 -5.61
N GLU A 55 -0.67 -16.89 -5.98
CA GLU A 55 -0.42 -17.55 -7.27
C GLU A 55 -1.66 -17.61 -8.18
N LYS A 56 -2.84 -17.73 -7.58
CA LYS A 56 -4.12 -17.78 -8.30
C LYS A 56 -5.15 -16.96 -7.56
N CYS A 57 -5.99 -16.28 -8.32
CA CYS A 57 -7.12 -15.56 -7.75
C CYS A 57 -8.12 -16.55 -7.14
N PRO A 58 -8.50 -16.43 -5.86
CA PRO A 58 -9.47 -17.33 -5.24
C PRO A 58 -10.88 -17.15 -5.83
N ASN A 59 -11.16 -15.99 -6.43
CA ASN A 59 -12.46 -15.70 -7.05
C ASN A 59 -12.58 -16.27 -8.47
N CYS A 60 -11.67 -15.91 -9.38
CA CYS A 60 -11.76 -16.27 -10.80
C CYS A 60 -10.77 -17.35 -11.25
N LYS A 61 -9.95 -17.89 -10.34
CA LYS A 61 -8.90 -18.90 -10.58
C LYS A 61 -7.81 -18.50 -11.57
N SER A 62 -7.82 -17.24 -12.05
CA SER A 62 -6.80 -16.72 -12.95
C SER A 62 -5.43 -16.69 -12.26
N PRO A 63 -4.36 -17.10 -12.96
CA PRO A 63 -2.99 -16.95 -12.47
C PRO A 63 -2.46 -15.51 -12.62
N PHE A 64 -3.24 -14.61 -13.22
CA PHE A 64 -2.80 -13.24 -13.51
C PHE A 64 -2.98 -12.33 -12.29
N ILE A 65 -1.93 -12.25 -11.46
CA ILE A 65 -1.81 -11.38 -10.29
C ILE A 65 -0.78 -10.27 -10.58
N ILE A 66 -1.16 -9.01 -10.29
CA ILE A 66 -0.36 -7.79 -10.49
C ILE A 66 -0.06 -7.17 -9.12
#